data_AF-A0A442T2X4-F1
#
_entry.id   AF-A0A442T2X4-F1
#
_cell.length_a   1.000
_cell.length_b   1.000
_cell.length_c   1.000
_cell.angle_alpha   90.00
_cell.angle_beta   90.00
_cell.angle_gamma   90.00
#
_symmetry.space_group_name_H-M   'P 1'
#
loop_
_entity.id
_entity.type
_entity.pdbx_description
1 polymer ?
#
loop_
_entity_poly.entity_id
_entity_poly.type
_entity_poly.pdbx_seq_one_letter_code
_entity_poly.pdbx_strand_id
1 'polypeptide(L)'
;MATLNIRSEIRFILNGEQIALTTVAPDETLLDWLRLERSLRGTKEGCAEGDCGACTVLVGRLSGGRLVYESVNACIRFLGSLDRTHVVTVEHLRGDGEKLHPVQQAMVDFHGSQCGFCTPGFVMSLYALWMRSPEPSDAAIEKALQGNLCRCTGYEAIMRAARAISSYGKAAKDPLAAEREAITSKLEAMKDGSRIEIGAGKQRLVVPADADDLAAVLDKEPGATIVAGSTDVGLWVTKHMREIAPAIFIGNLDGLCRISEDQGIISIGAGVTYTEAFSMLAKRIPALGPLFDRIGGDQVRNMGTIGGNIANGSPIGDTPPPLIALGARLTLRRGNKRRTISLEDFFIAYGKQDRQPGEFVEAVHVPVPGRDTKFAVYKITKRRDEDITAALGAFLLALAKDGTVAEVRIAYGGMAATPKRAFGVEKALLGRPWTEPTVETAMAEYAKDFTPLTDMRASAEYRALAARNLLLRFFAETSGTKAPIQISRHEAA
;
A
#
# COMPACT_ATOMS: atom_id res chain seq x y z
N MET A 1 37.12 -2.15 -6.20
CA MET A 1 35.66 -2.01 -6.42
C MET A 1 35.50 -1.66 -7.89
N ALA A 2 34.71 -2.43 -8.65
CA ALA A 2 34.41 -2.05 -10.03
C ALA A 2 33.77 -0.66 -10.01
N THR A 3 34.21 0.22 -10.90
CA THR A 3 33.65 1.57 -11.03
C THR A 3 32.18 1.44 -11.40
N LEU A 4 31.28 1.90 -10.54
CA LEU A 4 29.84 1.89 -10.79
C LEU A 4 29.55 2.72 -12.04
N ASN A 5 28.80 2.17 -12.99
CA ASN A 5 28.38 2.90 -14.17
C ASN A 5 27.26 3.89 -13.83
N ILE A 6 27.29 5.08 -14.44
CA ILE A 6 26.28 6.13 -14.25
C ILE A 6 25.61 6.41 -15.59
N ARG A 7 24.27 6.35 -15.62
CA ARG A 7 23.42 6.72 -16.74
C ARG A 7 22.67 8.01 -16.42
N SER A 8 22.42 8.85 -17.42
CA SER A 8 21.74 10.14 -17.26
C SER A 8 20.35 10.18 -17.91
N GLU A 9 19.67 9.04 -17.96
CA GLU A 9 18.33 8.94 -18.53
C GLU A 9 17.49 7.83 -17.91
N ILE A 10 16.18 8.06 -17.85
CA ILE A 10 15.17 7.05 -17.48
C ILE A 10 14.67 6.40 -18.76
N ARG A 11 14.64 5.07 -18.81
CA ARG A 11 14.14 4.31 -19.96
C ARG A 11 12.94 3.47 -19.58
N PHE A 12 11.87 3.56 -20.34
CA PHE A 12 10.66 2.76 -20.13
C PHE A 12 9.89 2.59 -21.44
N ILE A 13 8.82 1.81 -21.40
CA ILE A 13 7.93 1.63 -22.54
C ILE A 13 6.60 2.31 -22.22
N LEU A 14 6.10 3.16 -23.11
CA LEU A 14 4.76 3.74 -23.04
C LEU A 14 3.90 3.12 -24.13
N ASN A 15 2.92 2.31 -23.73
CA ASN A 15 2.13 1.49 -24.65
C ASN A 15 3.09 0.68 -25.56
N GLY A 16 3.15 0.95 -26.87
CA GLY A 16 4.11 0.28 -27.76
C GLY A 16 5.47 0.96 -27.92
N GLU A 17 5.63 2.19 -27.42
CA GLU A 17 6.76 3.09 -27.74
C GLU A 17 7.86 3.04 -26.69
N GLN A 18 9.12 2.95 -27.11
CA GLN A 18 10.27 3.09 -26.20
C GLN A 18 10.54 4.56 -25.90
N ILE A 19 10.65 4.89 -24.63
CA ILE A 19 10.88 6.23 -24.13
C ILE A 19 12.23 6.29 -23.43
N ALA A 20 13.00 7.35 -23.72
CA ALA A 20 14.21 7.72 -23.00
C ALA A 20 14.13 9.20 -22.62
N LEU A 21 14.20 9.51 -21.33
CA LEU A 21 14.09 10.88 -20.81
C LEU A 21 15.40 11.29 -20.13
N THR A 22 16.06 12.32 -20.68
CA THR A 22 17.29 12.92 -20.13
C THR A 22 17.03 14.11 -19.22
N THR A 23 15.81 14.65 -19.26
CA THR A 23 15.38 15.81 -18.47
C THR A 23 14.08 15.43 -17.77
N VAL A 24 14.17 15.22 -16.45
CA VAL A 24 13.03 14.80 -15.61
C VAL A 24 13.15 15.54 -14.29
N ALA A 25 12.10 16.27 -13.88
CA ALA A 25 12.09 16.88 -12.56
C ALA A 25 11.83 15.82 -11.47
N PRO A 26 12.43 15.95 -10.26
CA PRO A 26 12.20 15.01 -9.16
C PRO A 26 10.74 14.77 -8.79
N ASP A 27 9.89 15.76 -8.98
CA ASP A 27 8.48 15.78 -8.64
C ASP A 27 7.55 15.67 -9.86
N GLU A 28 8.08 15.43 -11.05
CA GLU A 28 7.30 15.33 -12.28
C GLU A 28 6.38 14.09 -12.25
N THR A 29 5.07 14.32 -12.24
CA THR A 29 4.08 13.25 -12.19
C THR A 29 3.91 12.60 -13.56
N LEU A 30 3.68 11.29 -13.57
CA LEU A 30 3.33 10.54 -14.77
C LEU A 30 2.07 11.11 -15.41
N LEU A 31 1.09 11.53 -14.61
CA LEU A 31 -0.16 12.09 -15.13
C LEU A 31 0.06 13.37 -15.94
N ASP A 32 0.84 14.31 -15.41
CA ASP A 32 1.11 15.57 -16.10
C ASP A 32 1.90 15.32 -17.38
N TRP A 33 2.95 14.51 -17.32
CA TRP A 33 3.74 14.17 -18.48
C TRP A 33 2.90 13.49 -19.59
N LEU A 34 2.02 12.56 -19.23
CA LEU A 34 1.12 11.92 -20.20
C LEU A 34 0.22 12.95 -20.89
N ARG A 35 -0.34 13.91 -20.13
CA ARG A 35 -1.37 14.82 -20.62
C ARG A 35 -0.81 16.05 -21.33
N LEU A 36 0.24 16.62 -20.77
CA LEU A 36 0.83 17.89 -21.18
C LEU A 36 1.88 17.66 -22.27
N GLU A 37 2.82 16.74 -22.04
CA GLU A 37 3.93 16.50 -22.98
C GLU A 37 3.53 15.51 -24.08
N ARG A 38 2.88 14.39 -23.71
CA ARG A 38 2.51 13.34 -24.68
C ARG A 38 1.13 13.51 -25.31
N SER A 39 0.32 14.46 -24.83
CA SER A 39 -1.06 14.68 -25.26
C SER A 39 -1.97 13.44 -25.20
N LEU A 40 -1.64 12.45 -24.36
CA LEU A 40 -2.46 11.30 -24.03
C LEU A 40 -3.44 11.70 -22.92
N ARG A 41 -4.55 12.31 -23.33
CA ARG A 41 -5.49 12.99 -22.43
C ARG A 41 -6.61 12.08 -21.92
N GLY A 42 -6.62 10.80 -22.26
CA GLY A 42 -7.59 9.82 -21.80
C GLY A 42 -7.51 9.62 -20.28
N THR A 43 -6.31 9.52 -19.72
CA THR A 43 -6.07 9.51 -18.28
C THR A 43 -6.38 10.89 -17.67
N LYS A 44 -7.13 10.92 -16.56
CA LYS A 44 -7.69 12.18 -16.00
C LYS A 44 -7.15 12.51 -14.63
N GLU A 45 -7.04 13.80 -14.33
CA GLU A 45 -6.88 14.29 -12.97
C GLU A 45 -8.25 14.54 -12.35
N GLY A 46 -8.55 13.90 -11.22
CA GLY A 46 -9.77 14.15 -10.46
C GLY A 46 -9.52 14.69 -9.05
N CYS A 47 -8.57 14.09 -8.31
CA CYS A 47 -8.25 14.47 -6.93
C CYS A 47 -6.79 14.83 -6.68
N ALA A 48 -5.85 14.34 -7.50
CA ALA A 48 -4.40 14.48 -7.30
C ALA A 48 -3.86 13.92 -5.95
N GLU A 49 -4.50 12.92 -5.36
CA GLU A 49 -4.04 12.27 -4.11
C GLU A 49 -4.21 10.75 -4.07
N GLY A 50 -4.48 10.12 -5.22
CA GLY A 50 -4.67 8.68 -5.32
C GLY A 50 -6.05 8.16 -4.92
N ASP A 51 -6.96 9.00 -4.44
CA ASP A 51 -8.24 8.58 -3.84
C ASP A 51 -9.38 8.31 -4.86
N CYS A 52 -9.35 8.91 -6.04
CA CYS A 52 -10.50 8.82 -6.97
C CYS A 52 -10.35 7.81 -8.12
N GLY A 53 -9.14 7.34 -8.41
CA GLY A 53 -8.85 6.41 -9.50
C GLY A 53 -9.06 6.91 -10.93
N ALA A 54 -9.45 8.17 -11.17
CA ALA A 54 -9.66 8.69 -12.53
C ALA A 54 -8.36 8.68 -13.37
N CYS A 55 -7.21 8.62 -12.69
CA CYS A 55 -5.87 8.56 -13.28
C CYS A 55 -5.30 7.13 -13.36
N THR A 56 -6.10 6.08 -13.17
CA THR A 56 -5.58 4.70 -13.19
C THR A 56 -4.95 4.38 -14.55
N VAL A 57 -3.72 3.86 -14.50
CA VAL A 57 -2.99 3.24 -15.62
C VAL A 57 -2.42 1.90 -15.15
N LEU A 58 -1.94 1.05 -16.06
CA LEU A 58 -1.14 -0.12 -15.65
C LEU A 58 0.34 0.19 -15.72
N VAL A 59 1.09 -0.37 -14.78
CA VAL A 59 2.55 -0.41 -14.82
C VAL A 59 2.99 -1.86 -14.75
N GLY A 60 3.63 -2.32 -15.81
CA GLY A 60 4.28 -3.61 -15.94
C GLY A 60 5.73 -3.55 -15.46
N ARG A 61 6.12 -4.47 -14.59
CA ARG A 61 7.51 -4.65 -14.14
C ARG A 61 7.87 -6.12 -14.03
N LEU A 62 9.15 -6.42 -14.14
CA LEU A 62 9.66 -7.76 -13.92
C LEU A 62 9.78 -8.02 -12.42
N SER A 63 9.07 -9.03 -11.93
CA SER A 63 9.17 -9.54 -10.56
C SER A 63 9.34 -11.06 -10.62
N GLY A 64 10.41 -11.58 -10.00
CA GLY A 64 10.75 -13.01 -10.07
C GLY A 64 10.91 -13.55 -11.49
N GLY A 65 11.42 -12.73 -12.43
CA GLY A 65 11.57 -13.07 -13.84
C GLY A 65 10.27 -13.10 -14.64
N ARG A 66 9.16 -12.60 -14.08
CA ARG A 66 7.86 -12.54 -14.75
C ARG A 66 7.38 -11.10 -14.87
N LEU A 67 6.79 -10.77 -16.01
CA LEU A 67 6.11 -9.49 -16.19
C LEU A 67 4.78 -9.47 -15.44
N VAL A 68 4.71 -8.63 -14.42
CA VAL A 68 3.53 -8.40 -13.59
C VAL A 68 3.01 -6.99 -13.87
N TYR A 69 1.73 -6.89 -14.21
CA TYR A 69 1.04 -5.62 -14.38
C TYR A 69 0.21 -5.30 -13.15
N GLU A 70 0.35 -4.08 -12.67
CA GLU A 70 -0.39 -3.55 -11.55
C GLU A 70 -1.09 -2.26 -11.95
N SER A 71 -2.31 -2.06 -11.48
CA SER A 71 -2.98 -0.77 -11.59
C SER A 71 -2.32 0.23 -10.63
N VAL A 72 -2.11 1.46 -11.07
CA VAL A 72 -1.47 2.52 -10.26
C VAL A 72 -2.15 3.87 -10.50
N ASN A 73 -2.04 4.79 -9.54
CA ASN A 73 -2.52 6.16 -9.71
C ASN A 73 -1.44 7.02 -10.36
N ALA A 74 -1.64 7.44 -11.62
CA ALA A 74 -0.65 8.25 -12.34
C ALA A 74 -0.40 9.63 -11.70
N CYS A 75 -1.38 10.21 -10.97
CA CYS A 75 -1.24 11.54 -10.36
C CYS A 75 -0.22 11.61 -9.22
N ILE A 76 0.09 10.47 -8.60
CA ILE A 76 1.04 10.38 -7.48
C ILE A 76 2.20 9.44 -7.81
N ARG A 77 2.36 9.05 -9.08
CA ARG A 77 3.49 8.27 -9.58
C ARG A 77 4.46 9.24 -10.25
N PHE A 78 5.70 9.32 -9.78
CA PHE A 78 6.71 10.18 -10.40
C PHE A 78 7.46 9.46 -11.53
N LEU A 79 7.85 10.20 -12.57
CA LEU A 79 8.62 9.66 -13.71
C LEU A 79 9.93 9.00 -13.25
N GLY A 80 10.55 9.53 -12.18
CA GLY A 80 11.73 8.97 -11.52
C GLY A 80 11.66 7.49 -11.16
N SER A 81 10.45 6.97 -10.97
CA SER A 81 10.18 5.59 -10.58
C SER A 81 9.85 4.66 -11.74
N LEU A 82 9.94 5.11 -13.00
CA LEU A 82 9.47 4.37 -14.16
C LEU A 82 10.56 3.66 -14.94
N ASP A 83 11.84 3.82 -14.58
CA ASP A 83 12.92 3.11 -15.26
C ASP A 83 12.64 1.60 -15.29
N ARG A 84 12.82 0.96 -16.45
CA ARG A 84 12.55 -0.47 -16.68
C ARG A 84 11.11 -0.89 -16.40
N THR A 85 10.15 -0.04 -16.73
CA THR A 85 8.71 -0.37 -16.66
C THR A 85 8.02 -0.29 -18.02
N HIS A 86 6.84 -0.88 -18.11
CA HIS A 86 5.90 -0.73 -19.22
C HIS A 86 4.62 -0.06 -18.73
N VAL A 87 4.39 1.19 -19.11
CA VAL A 87 3.18 1.97 -18.79
C VAL A 87 2.11 1.72 -19.85
N VAL A 88 0.92 1.29 -19.45
CA VAL A 88 -0.23 1.07 -20.35
C VAL A 88 -1.36 2.02 -19.97
N THR A 89 -1.79 2.85 -20.92
CA THR A 89 -2.86 3.83 -20.74
C THR A 89 -4.16 3.39 -21.42
N VAL A 90 -5.26 4.12 -21.18
CA VAL A 90 -6.57 3.81 -21.80
C VAL A 90 -6.52 3.89 -23.33
N GLU A 91 -5.63 4.70 -23.90
CA GLU A 91 -5.43 4.82 -25.34
C GLU A 91 -4.83 3.55 -25.96
N HIS A 92 -4.12 2.72 -25.19
CA HIS A 92 -3.64 1.41 -25.67
C HIS A 92 -4.80 0.45 -25.95
N LEU A 93 -5.92 0.62 -25.26
CA LEU A 93 -7.13 -0.17 -25.46
C LEU A 93 -7.95 0.33 -26.65
N ARG A 94 -7.39 1.16 -27.53
CA ARG A 94 -8.05 1.50 -28.79
C ARG A 94 -8.13 0.21 -29.63
N GLY A 95 -9.35 -0.26 -29.90
CA GLY A 95 -9.52 -1.43 -30.76
C GLY A 95 -9.26 -1.12 -32.24
N ASP A 96 -9.29 -2.16 -33.06
CA ASP A 96 -9.02 -2.06 -34.50
C ASP A 96 -10.13 -1.29 -35.23
N GLY A 97 -9.77 -0.19 -35.88
CA GLY A 97 -10.70 0.65 -36.64
C GLY A 97 -11.78 1.28 -35.74
N GLU A 98 -13.03 0.87 -35.93
CA GLU A 98 -14.19 1.37 -35.16
C GLU A 98 -14.57 0.47 -33.97
N LYS A 99 -13.90 -0.68 -33.79
CA LYS A 99 -14.24 -1.60 -32.70
C LYS A 99 -13.65 -1.11 -31.38
N LEU A 100 -14.46 -1.13 -30.32
CA LEU A 100 -13.99 -0.88 -28.96
C LEU A 100 -13.37 -2.14 -28.36
N HIS A 101 -12.45 -1.96 -27.42
CA HIS A 101 -11.93 -3.06 -26.62
C HIS A 101 -13.05 -3.70 -25.76
N PRO A 102 -13.04 -5.02 -25.49
CA PRO A 102 -14.09 -5.71 -24.73
C PRO A 102 -14.55 -5.00 -23.45
N VAL A 103 -13.59 -4.50 -22.65
CA VAL A 103 -13.87 -3.74 -21.42
C VAL A 103 -14.62 -2.43 -21.71
N GLN A 104 -14.22 -1.71 -22.76
CA GLN A 104 -14.86 -0.45 -23.17
C GLN A 104 -16.27 -0.71 -23.72
N GLN A 105 -16.44 -1.74 -24.55
CA GLN A 105 -17.74 -2.11 -25.12
C GLN A 105 -18.73 -2.51 -24.03
N ALA A 106 -18.32 -3.34 -23.06
CA ALA A 106 -19.17 -3.71 -21.94
C ALA A 106 -19.62 -2.48 -21.13
N MET A 107 -18.74 -1.50 -20.91
CA MET A 107 -19.09 -0.24 -20.22
C MET A 107 -20.14 0.57 -20.99
N VAL A 108 -20.12 0.56 -22.32
CA VAL A 108 -21.12 1.22 -23.16
C VAL A 108 -22.47 0.50 -23.06
N ASP A 109 -22.49 -0.80 -23.34
CA ASP A 109 -23.72 -1.59 -23.47
C ASP A 109 -24.50 -1.71 -22.16
N PHE A 110 -23.81 -1.73 -21.02
CA PHE A 110 -24.43 -1.81 -19.70
C PHE A 110 -24.68 -0.44 -19.05
N HIS A 111 -24.47 0.65 -19.79
CA HIS A 111 -24.62 2.04 -19.31
C HIS A 111 -23.73 2.37 -18.10
N GLY A 112 -22.53 1.81 -18.07
CA GLY A 112 -21.51 2.04 -17.04
C GLY A 112 -20.86 3.43 -17.09
N SER A 113 -21.27 4.29 -18.03
CA SER A 113 -20.73 5.64 -18.21
C SER A 113 -21.86 6.66 -18.43
N GLN A 114 -21.80 7.77 -17.69
CA GLN A 114 -22.70 8.93 -17.88
C GLN A 114 -21.87 10.17 -18.27
N CYS A 115 -21.32 10.91 -17.29
CA CYS A 115 -20.48 12.08 -17.57
C CYS A 115 -19.15 11.73 -18.26
N GLY A 116 -18.74 10.46 -18.23
CA GLY A 116 -17.53 9.96 -18.90
C GLY A 116 -16.21 10.23 -18.19
N PHE A 117 -16.17 11.11 -17.17
CA PHE A 117 -14.89 11.57 -16.60
C PHE A 117 -14.13 10.47 -15.85
N CYS A 118 -14.83 9.68 -15.02
CA CYS A 118 -14.22 8.56 -14.28
C CYS A 118 -14.02 7.30 -15.14
N THR A 119 -14.68 7.23 -16.31
CA THR A 119 -14.76 6.02 -17.12
C THR A 119 -13.40 5.45 -17.51
N PRO A 120 -12.39 6.25 -17.93
CA PRO A 120 -11.05 5.73 -18.20
C PRO A 120 -10.42 5.00 -17.01
N GLY A 121 -10.55 5.56 -15.81
CA GLY A 121 -10.04 4.94 -14.58
C GLY A 121 -10.69 3.59 -14.27
N PHE A 122 -12.03 3.51 -14.39
CA PHE A 122 -12.76 2.25 -14.23
C PHE A 122 -12.38 1.23 -15.30
N VAL A 123 -12.27 1.65 -16.56
CA VAL A 123 -11.83 0.77 -17.67
C VAL A 123 -10.46 0.17 -17.37
N MET A 124 -9.49 0.97 -16.91
CA MET A 124 -8.15 0.46 -16.62
C MET A 124 -8.12 -0.48 -15.40
N SER A 125 -8.89 -0.19 -14.34
CA SER A 125 -9.01 -1.09 -13.19
C SER A 125 -9.67 -2.43 -13.56
N LEU A 126 -10.76 -2.40 -14.35
CA LEU A 126 -11.42 -3.60 -14.84
C LEU A 126 -10.56 -4.38 -15.82
N TYR A 127 -9.80 -3.70 -16.66
CA TYR A 127 -8.84 -4.32 -17.57
C TYR A 127 -7.75 -5.06 -16.79
N ALA A 128 -7.17 -4.44 -15.75
CA ALA A 128 -6.21 -5.10 -14.86
C ALA A 128 -6.77 -6.38 -14.26
N LEU A 129 -8.02 -6.32 -13.75
CA LEU A 129 -8.70 -7.46 -13.15
C LEU A 129 -8.96 -8.56 -14.19
N TRP A 130 -9.52 -8.21 -15.35
CA TRP A 130 -9.89 -9.16 -16.40
C TRP A 130 -8.68 -9.91 -16.95
N MET A 131 -7.54 -9.23 -17.12
CA MET A 131 -6.29 -9.84 -17.57
C MET A 131 -5.72 -10.84 -16.55
N ARG A 132 -6.01 -10.67 -15.26
CA ARG A 132 -5.58 -11.56 -14.18
C ARG A 132 -6.59 -12.68 -13.91
N SER A 133 -7.87 -12.37 -14.02
CA SER A 133 -9.01 -13.23 -13.71
C SER A 133 -10.15 -12.94 -14.67
N PRO A 134 -10.24 -13.66 -15.81
CA PRO A 134 -11.26 -13.41 -16.84
C PRO A 134 -12.71 -13.61 -16.38
N GLU A 135 -12.93 -14.44 -15.36
CA GLU A 135 -14.24 -14.67 -14.74
C GLU A 135 -14.16 -14.32 -13.25
N PRO A 136 -14.08 -13.02 -12.89
CA PRO A 136 -13.91 -12.61 -11.50
C PRO A 136 -15.22 -12.76 -10.71
N SER A 137 -15.10 -13.08 -9.42
CA SER A 137 -16.23 -12.99 -8.49
C SER A 137 -16.59 -11.53 -8.19
N ASP A 138 -17.80 -11.28 -7.69
CA ASP A 138 -18.24 -9.94 -7.28
C ASP A 138 -17.29 -9.30 -6.25
N ALA A 139 -16.80 -10.09 -5.28
CA ALA A 139 -15.83 -9.60 -4.30
C ALA A 139 -14.50 -9.17 -4.94
N ALA A 140 -14.06 -9.86 -6.00
CA ALA A 140 -12.86 -9.48 -6.75
C ALA A 140 -13.09 -8.21 -7.59
N ILE A 141 -14.29 -8.03 -8.16
CA ILE A 141 -14.68 -6.81 -8.86
C ILE A 141 -14.73 -5.63 -7.88
N GLU A 142 -15.43 -5.77 -6.75
CA GLU A 142 -15.52 -4.75 -5.71
C GLU A 142 -14.12 -4.34 -5.24
N LYS A 143 -13.23 -5.31 -4.95
CA LYS A 143 -11.85 -5.05 -4.55
C LYS A 143 -11.05 -4.28 -5.61
N ALA A 144 -11.16 -4.66 -6.88
CA ALA A 144 -10.46 -3.97 -7.97
C ALA A 144 -10.97 -2.54 -8.21
N LEU A 145 -12.25 -2.28 -7.87
CA LEU A 145 -12.90 -0.97 -8.02
C LEU A 145 -12.90 -0.13 -6.75
N GLN A 146 -12.37 -0.63 -5.62
CA GLN A 146 -12.32 0.10 -4.36
C GLN A 146 -11.81 1.52 -4.57
N GLY A 147 -10.72 1.67 -5.35
CA GLY A 147 -10.10 2.94 -5.69
C GLY A 147 -10.60 3.66 -6.92
N ASN A 148 -11.87 3.51 -7.25
CA ASN A 148 -12.49 4.25 -8.34
C ASN A 148 -13.80 4.88 -7.87
N LEU A 149 -13.87 6.22 -7.91
CA LEU A 149 -15.06 6.96 -7.51
C LEU A 149 -15.90 7.39 -8.72
N CYS A 150 -17.19 7.09 -8.66
CA CYS A 150 -18.18 7.60 -9.60
C CYS A 150 -19.27 8.37 -8.86
N ARG A 151 -19.57 9.58 -9.35
CA ARG A 151 -20.64 10.42 -8.78
C ARG A 151 -21.98 10.31 -9.50
N CYS A 152 -22.04 9.64 -10.64
CA CYS A 152 -23.19 9.65 -11.54
C CYS A 152 -23.96 8.32 -11.60
N THR A 153 -23.24 7.19 -11.69
CA THR A 153 -23.86 5.91 -12.10
C THR A 153 -24.50 5.10 -10.98
N GLY A 154 -24.14 5.37 -9.71
CA GLY A 154 -24.54 4.52 -8.59
C GLY A 154 -23.90 3.11 -8.61
N TYR A 155 -22.83 2.92 -9.40
CA TYR A 155 -21.97 1.72 -9.48
C TYR A 155 -22.59 0.43 -10.05
N GLU A 156 -23.88 0.14 -9.88
CA GLU A 156 -24.44 -1.15 -10.31
C GLU A 156 -24.31 -1.41 -11.82
N ALA A 157 -24.45 -0.36 -12.65
CA ALA A 157 -24.21 -0.47 -14.10
C ALA A 157 -22.77 -0.89 -14.44
N ILE A 158 -21.79 -0.41 -13.67
CA ILE A 158 -20.37 -0.76 -13.81
C ILE A 158 -20.13 -2.20 -13.36
N MET A 159 -20.78 -2.65 -12.28
CA MET A 159 -20.71 -4.04 -11.83
C MET A 159 -21.26 -5.01 -12.88
N ARG A 160 -22.40 -4.69 -13.52
CA ARG A 160 -22.94 -5.50 -14.62
C ARG A 160 -22.01 -5.54 -15.82
N ALA A 161 -21.40 -4.40 -16.19
CA ALA A 161 -20.39 -4.35 -17.24
C ALA A 161 -19.20 -5.27 -16.92
N ALA A 162 -18.68 -5.19 -15.69
CA ALA A 162 -17.55 -5.99 -15.24
C ALA A 162 -17.79 -7.51 -15.34
N ARG A 163 -18.99 -7.97 -14.96
CA ARG A 163 -19.40 -9.39 -15.10
C ARG A 163 -19.48 -9.83 -16.57
N ALA A 164 -19.78 -8.92 -17.48
CA ALA A 164 -20.02 -9.23 -18.88
C ALA A 164 -18.77 -9.21 -19.76
N ILE A 165 -17.62 -8.65 -19.33
CA ILE A 165 -16.45 -8.39 -20.20
C ILE A 165 -16.06 -9.61 -21.05
N SER A 166 -16.03 -10.81 -20.45
CA SER A 166 -15.62 -12.05 -21.14
C SER A 166 -16.60 -12.55 -22.21
N SER A 167 -17.81 -12.01 -22.29
CA SER A 167 -18.73 -12.29 -23.42
C SER A 167 -18.36 -11.50 -24.69
N TYR A 168 -17.54 -10.45 -24.57
CA TYR A 168 -17.11 -9.59 -25.69
C TYR A 168 -15.72 -9.96 -26.24
N GLY A 169 -14.92 -10.73 -25.50
CA GLY A 169 -13.59 -11.12 -25.91
C GLY A 169 -12.94 -12.11 -24.95
N LYS A 170 -11.74 -12.58 -25.29
CA LYS A 170 -10.95 -13.48 -24.44
C LYS A 170 -9.65 -12.82 -24.04
N ALA A 171 -9.35 -12.74 -22.74
CA ALA A 171 -8.13 -12.12 -22.22
C ALA A 171 -6.84 -12.73 -22.83
N ALA A 172 -6.86 -14.04 -23.13
CA ALA A 172 -5.73 -14.71 -23.78
C ALA A 172 -5.44 -14.24 -25.23
N LYS A 173 -6.39 -13.54 -25.87
CA LYS A 173 -6.25 -12.95 -27.21
C LYS A 173 -5.99 -11.44 -27.16
N ASP A 174 -5.89 -10.88 -25.97
CA ASP A 174 -5.62 -9.46 -25.79
C ASP A 174 -4.20 -9.09 -26.25
N PRO A 175 -3.97 -7.90 -26.85
CA PRO A 175 -2.64 -7.45 -27.24
C PRO A 175 -1.61 -7.53 -26.10
N LEU A 176 -2.00 -7.19 -24.87
CA LEU A 176 -1.09 -7.23 -23.73
C LEU A 176 -0.68 -8.65 -23.33
N ALA A 177 -1.51 -9.66 -23.63
CA ALA A 177 -1.13 -11.07 -23.51
C ALA A 177 -0.20 -11.48 -24.66
N ALA A 178 -0.52 -11.11 -25.90
CA ALA A 178 0.26 -11.46 -27.09
C ALA A 178 1.68 -10.86 -27.08
N GLU A 179 1.82 -9.63 -26.59
CA GLU A 179 3.10 -8.90 -26.58
C GLU A 179 3.97 -9.20 -25.35
N ARG A 180 3.47 -10.00 -24.40
CA ARG A 180 4.09 -10.19 -23.08
C ARG A 180 5.55 -10.65 -23.14
N GLU A 181 5.88 -11.60 -24.01
CA GLU A 181 7.25 -12.10 -24.17
C GLU A 181 8.19 -11.04 -24.77
N ALA A 182 7.70 -10.30 -25.77
CA ALA A 182 8.46 -9.23 -26.41
C ALA A 182 8.73 -8.07 -25.45
N ILE A 183 7.73 -7.66 -24.65
CA ILE A 183 7.91 -6.64 -23.61
C ILE A 183 8.88 -7.14 -22.53
N THR A 184 8.75 -8.39 -22.09
CA THR A 184 9.67 -9.00 -21.10
C THR A 184 11.12 -8.87 -21.58
N SER A 185 11.40 -9.31 -22.81
CA SER A 185 12.73 -9.25 -23.41
C SER A 185 13.28 -7.81 -23.50
N LYS A 186 12.43 -6.84 -23.86
CA LYS A 186 12.82 -5.42 -23.89
C LYS A 186 13.17 -4.89 -22.50
N LEU A 187 12.38 -5.22 -21.48
CA LEU A 187 12.64 -4.78 -20.10
C LEU A 187 13.90 -5.43 -19.50
N GLU A 188 14.18 -6.69 -19.84
CA GLU A 188 15.42 -7.37 -19.46
C GLU A 188 16.64 -6.68 -20.10
N ALA A 189 16.56 -6.34 -21.39
CA ALA A 189 17.62 -5.63 -22.10
C ALA A 189 17.92 -4.22 -21.54
N MET A 190 16.97 -3.59 -20.85
CA MET A 190 17.18 -2.30 -20.19
C MET A 190 17.93 -2.42 -18.84
N LYS A 191 18.11 -3.62 -18.28
CA LYS A 191 18.82 -3.82 -17.00
C LYS A 191 20.33 -3.83 -17.23
N ASP A 192 20.96 -2.66 -17.02
CA ASP A 192 22.41 -2.48 -17.22
C ASP A 192 23.22 -2.36 -15.91
N GLY A 193 22.57 -2.43 -14.74
CA GLY A 193 23.22 -2.34 -13.43
C GLY A 193 23.79 -0.96 -13.09
N SER A 194 23.44 0.07 -13.86
CA SER A 194 23.93 1.43 -13.65
C SER A 194 23.06 2.17 -12.62
N ARG A 195 23.69 3.10 -11.91
CA ARG A 195 22.95 4.16 -11.21
C ARG A 195 22.45 5.17 -12.22
N ILE A 196 21.25 5.71 -12.03
CA ILE A 196 20.75 6.83 -12.81
C ILE A 196 20.93 8.11 -12.01
N GLU A 197 21.52 9.14 -12.61
CA GLU A 197 21.60 10.49 -12.05
C GLU A 197 21.12 11.51 -13.10
N ILE A 198 20.09 12.28 -12.76
CA ILE A 198 19.54 13.35 -13.61
C ILE A 198 19.49 14.65 -12.81
N GLY A 199 19.90 15.75 -13.43
CA GLY A 199 19.92 17.07 -12.80
C GLY A 199 21.00 17.21 -11.71
N ALA A 200 20.94 18.33 -10.98
CA ALA A 200 21.87 18.65 -9.90
C ALA A 200 21.19 19.52 -8.83
N GLY A 201 21.74 19.53 -7.61
CA GLY A 201 21.22 20.34 -6.50
C GLY A 201 19.72 20.12 -6.24
N LYS A 202 18.93 21.20 -6.31
CA LYS A 202 17.47 21.18 -6.12
C LYS A 202 16.67 20.50 -7.25
N GLN A 203 17.33 20.04 -8.30
CA GLN A 203 16.71 19.28 -9.39
C GLN A 203 17.28 17.86 -9.47
N ARG A 204 18.07 17.45 -8.47
CA ARG A 204 18.76 16.16 -8.50
C ARG A 204 17.80 15.01 -8.23
N LEU A 205 17.83 14.05 -9.14
CA LEU A 205 17.14 12.77 -9.06
C LEU A 205 18.16 11.65 -9.17
N VAL A 206 18.01 10.63 -8.31
CA VAL A 206 18.83 9.42 -8.34
C VAL A 206 17.97 8.17 -8.34
N VAL A 207 18.33 7.20 -9.18
CA VAL A 207 17.86 5.82 -9.08
C VAL A 207 19.08 4.94 -8.79
N PRO A 208 19.25 4.43 -7.55
CA PRO A 208 20.40 3.59 -7.22
C PRO A 208 20.42 2.30 -8.03
N ALA A 209 21.62 1.75 -8.26
CA ALA A 209 21.78 0.47 -8.95
C ALA A 209 21.28 -0.72 -8.11
N ASP A 210 21.54 -0.67 -6.80
CA ASP A 210 21.16 -1.68 -5.81
C ASP A 210 21.08 -1.07 -4.39
N ALA A 211 20.90 -1.92 -3.37
CA ALA A 211 20.78 -1.48 -1.98
C ALA A 211 22.11 -1.00 -1.35
N ASP A 212 23.26 -1.50 -1.84
CA ASP A 212 24.57 -1.04 -1.39
C ASP A 212 24.87 0.34 -1.98
N ASP A 213 24.48 0.53 -3.24
CA ASP A 213 24.53 1.81 -3.92
C ASP A 213 23.65 2.86 -3.24
N LEU A 214 22.42 2.50 -2.87
CA LEU A 214 21.52 3.35 -2.07
C LEU A 214 22.20 3.82 -0.77
N ALA A 215 22.82 2.90 -0.04
CA ALA A 215 23.52 3.22 1.20
C ALA A 215 24.67 4.22 0.95
N ALA A 216 25.44 4.03 -0.13
CA ALA A 216 26.51 4.94 -0.51
C ALA A 216 26.01 6.34 -0.96
N VAL A 217 24.84 6.41 -1.61
CA VAL A 217 24.19 7.69 -1.93
C VAL A 217 23.75 8.40 -0.64
N LEU A 218 23.09 7.69 0.28
CA LEU A 218 22.58 8.27 1.53
C LEU A 218 23.68 8.70 2.50
N ASP A 219 24.85 8.05 2.50
CA ASP A 219 26.01 8.52 3.27
C ASP A 219 26.51 9.90 2.78
N LYS A 220 26.38 10.18 1.48
CA LYS A 220 26.74 11.48 0.88
C LYS A 220 25.60 12.51 0.97
N GLU A 221 24.36 12.06 0.87
CA GLU A 221 23.16 12.90 0.87
C GLU A 221 22.14 12.44 1.93
N PRO A 222 22.46 12.59 3.22
CA PRO A 222 21.61 12.07 4.30
C PRO A 222 20.25 12.78 4.43
N GLY A 223 20.08 13.92 3.77
CA GLY A 223 18.81 14.68 3.72
C GLY A 223 17.96 14.40 2.48
N ALA A 224 18.39 13.53 1.56
CA ALA A 224 17.63 13.22 0.37
C ALA A 224 16.30 12.51 0.69
N THR A 225 15.25 12.85 -0.06
CA THR A 225 13.95 12.20 0.08
C THR A 225 13.98 10.83 -0.58
N ILE A 226 13.80 9.76 0.20
CA ILE A 226 13.65 8.40 -0.32
C ILE A 226 12.21 8.22 -0.81
N VAL A 227 12.05 7.80 -2.05
CA VAL A 227 10.75 7.59 -2.69
C VAL A 227 10.64 6.15 -3.18
N ALA A 228 9.74 5.38 -2.55
CA ALA A 228 9.35 4.05 -3.02
C ALA A 228 8.10 4.15 -3.91
N GLY A 229 6.93 3.87 -3.35
CA GLY A 229 5.65 3.93 -4.03
C GLY A 229 5.02 5.30 -4.17
N SER A 230 5.64 6.35 -3.61
CA SER A 230 5.15 7.75 -3.62
C SER A 230 3.70 7.97 -3.12
N THR A 231 3.04 7.02 -2.47
CA THR A 231 1.67 7.17 -1.97
C THR A 231 1.51 8.09 -0.76
N ASP A 232 2.63 8.59 -0.22
CA ASP A 232 2.67 9.63 0.81
C ASP A 232 3.43 10.87 0.30
N VAL A 233 4.67 10.67 -0.17
CA VAL A 233 5.50 11.73 -0.78
C VAL A 233 4.79 12.42 -1.96
N GLY A 234 3.97 11.69 -2.72
CA GLY A 234 3.14 12.25 -3.79
C GLY A 234 2.26 13.38 -3.30
N LEU A 235 1.63 13.24 -2.12
CA LEU A 235 0.79 14.28 -1.53
C LEU A 235 1.61 15.47 -1.03
N TRP A 236 2.88 15.25 -0.64
CA TRP A 236 3.78 16.37 -0.31
C TRP A 236 3.94 17.31 -1.50
N VAL A 237 4.02 16.76 -2.71
CA VAL A 237 4.07 17.53 -3.96
C VAL A 237 2.68 18.05 -4.32
N THR A 238 1.70 17.16 -4.56
CA THR A 238 0.44 17.52 -5.21
C THR A 238 -0.54 18.28 -4.31
N LYS A 239 -0.44 18.13 -2.99
CA LYS A 239 -1.33 18.79 -2.02
C LYS A 239 -0.62 19.82 -1.15
N HIS A 240 0.66 19.63 -0.90
CA HIS A 240 1.43 20.52 -0.02
C HIS A 240 2.44 21.39 -0.79
N MET A 241 2.60 21.20 -2.10
CA MET A 241 3.53 21.96 -2.94
C MET A 241 4.96 21.99 -2.37
N ARG A 242 5.39 20.88 -1.76
CA ARG A 242 6.70 20.74 -1.12
C ARG A 242 7.74 20.28 -2.15
N GLU A 243 8.89 20.93 -2.14
CA GLU A 243 10.10 20.42 -2.81
C GLU A 243 10.53 19.10 -2.15
N ILE A 244 10.85 18.09 -2.96
CA ILE A 244 11.34 16.78 -2.49
C ILE A 244 12.81 16.51 -2.85
N ALA A 245 13.43 17.41 -3.61
CA ALA A 245 14.79 17.23 -4.10
C ALA A 245 15.86 17.50 -3.02
N PRO A 246 17.01 16.78 -3.04
CA PRO A 246 17.32 15.64 -3.89
C PRO A 246 16.40 14.43 -3.61
N ALA A 247 15.94 13.75 -4.65
CA ALA A 247 15.06 12.60 -4.53
C ALA A 247 15.76 11.31 -4.97
N ILE A 248 15.60 10.24 -4.18
CA ILE A 248 16.16 8.92 -4.46
C ILE A 248 15.01 7.92 -4.66
N PHE A 249 14.87 7.39 -5.87
CA PHE A 249 13.83 6.44 -6.22
C PHE A 249 14.29 5.00 -6.03
N ILE A 250 13.60 4.25 -5.18
CA ILE A 250 14.03 2.91 -4.75
C ILE A 250 13.10 1.77 -5.22
N GLY A 251 12.09 2.07 -6.03
CA GLY A 251 11.08 1.10 -6.46
C GLY A 251 11.62 -0.09 -7.28
N ASN A 252 12.85 0.02 -7.78
CA ASN A 252 13.50 -0.95 -8.66
C ASN A 252 14.60 -1.78 -7.97
N LEU A 253 14.78 -1.62 -6.66
CA LEU A 253 15.85 -2.28 -5.92
C LEU A 253 15.42 -3.67 -5.47
N ASP A 254 15.71 -4.69 -6.28
CA ASP A 254 15.39 -6.11 -6.01
C ASP A 254 15.83 -6.56 -4.59
N GLY A 255 16.92 -5.99 -4.06
CA GLY A 255 17.42 -6.27 -2.71
C GLY A 255 16.50 -5.83 -1.56
N LEU A 256 15.56 -4.90 -1.82
CA LEU A 256 14.60 -4.41 -0.83
C LEU A 256 13.19 -5.00 -1.00
N CYS A 257 12.95 -5.78 -2.06
CA CYS A 257 11.63 -6.33 -2.39
C CYS A 257 11.48 -7.83 -2.08
N ARG A 258 12.22 -8.33 -1.08
CA ARG A 258 12.17 -9.74 -0.67
C ARG A 258 11.27 -9.94 0.54
N ILE A 259 10.45 -10.98 0.49
CA ILE A 259 9.69 -11.49 1.62
C ILE A 259 10.01 -12.96 1.82
N SER A 260 10.26 -13.36 3.07
CA SER A 260 10.61 -14.74 3.42
C SER A 260 10.16 -15.06 4.84
N GLU A 261 10.09 -16.33 5.18
CA GLU A 261 9.83 -16.78 6.53
C GLU A 261 10.91 -17.77 6.97
N ASP A 262 11.45 -17.56 8.16
CA ASP A 262 12.37 -18.50 8.81
C ASP A 262 12.04 -18.59 10.30
N GLN A 263 12.01 -19.82 10.83
CA GLN A 263 11.74 -20.10 12.25
C GLN A 263 10.52 -19.36 12.85
N GLY A 264 9.44 -19.18 12.07
CA GLY A 264 8.24 -18.48 12.51
C GLY A 264 8.36 -16.95 12.53
N ILE A 265 9.38 -16.39 11.88
CA ILE A 265 9.56 -14.95 11.69
C ILE A 265 9.46 -14.64 10.20
N ILE A 266 8.50 -13.78 9.84
CA ILE A 266 8.36 -13.27 8.48
C ILE A 266 9.24 -12.03 8.34
N SER A 267 10.24 -12.10 7.47
CA SER A 267 11.11 -10.97 7.11
C SER A 267 10.61 -10.33 5.82
N ILE A 268 10.30 -9.03 5.89
CA ILE A 268 9.70 -8.22 4.84
C ILE A 268 10.67 -7.08 4.49
N GLY A 269 11.21 -7.05 3.29
CA GLY A 269 12.03 -5.94 2.82
C GLY A 269 11.24 -4.64 2.70
N ALA A 270 11.89 -3.50 2.90
CA ALA A 270 11.22 -2.20 2.94
C ALA A 270 10.56 -1.77 1.61
N GLY A 271 11.00 -2.36 0.50
CA GLY A 271 10.44 -2.15 -0.84
C GLY A 271 9.23 -3.04 -1.17
N VAL A 272 8.91 -4.04 -0.34
CA VAL A 272 7.78 -4.93 -0.56
C VAL A 272 6.45 -4.16 -0.47
N THR A 273 5.64 -4.25 -1.52
CA THR A 273 4.33 -3.59 -1.59
C THR A 273 3.29 -4.33 -0.73
N TYR A 274 2.18 -3.66 -0.43
CA TYR A 274 1.05 -4.34 0.24
C TYR A 274 0.54 -5.53 -0.57
N THR A 275 0.45 -5.37 -1.89
CA THR A 275 0.01 -6.43 -2.81
C THR A 275 0.95 -7.64 -2.78
N GLU A 276 2.26 -7.42 -2.80
CA GLU A 276 3.27 -8.49 -2.72
C GLU A 276 3.24 -9.23 -1.37
N ALA A 277 3.06 -8.49 -0.27
CA ALA A 277 3.03 -9.07 1.07
C ALA A 277 1.72 -9.81 1.40
N PHE A 278 0.61 -9.46 0.74
CA PHE A 278 -0.75 -9.88 1.11
C PHE A 278 -0.89 -11.40 1.26
N SER A 279 -0.49 -12.17 0.26
CA SER A 279 -0.71 -13.62 0.25
C SER A 279 -0.03 -14.32 1.43
N MET A 280 1.23 -13.96 1.72
CA MET A 280 1.96 -14.54 2.84
C MET A 280 1.40 -14.09 4.18
N LEU A 281 1.17 -12.79 4.37
CA LEU A 281 0.70 -12.24 5.64
C LEU A 281 -0.71 -12.68 5.97
N ALA A 282 -1.66 -12.64 5.02
CA ALA A 282 -3.02 -13.10 5.24
C ALA A 282 -3.09 -14.61 5.50
N LYS A 283 -2.20 -15.41 4.90
CA LYS A 283 -2.14 -16.85 5.18
C LYS A 283 -1.56 -17.15 6.55
N ARG A 284 -0.49 -16.46 6.95
CA ARG A 284 0.24 -16.75 8.19
C ARG A 284 -0.34 -16.04 9.41
N ILE A 285 -0.97 -14.89 9.20
CA ILE A 285 -1.58 -14.04 10.22
C ILE A 285 -2.96 -13.57 9.70
N PRO A 286 -3.99 -14.43 9.75
CA PRO A 286 -5.28 -14.18 9.09
C PRO A 286 -5.94 -12.83 9.40
N ALA A 287 -5.77 -12.30 10.61
CA ALA A 287 -6.30 -10.99 10.98
C ALA A 287 -5.74 -9.82 10.15
N LEU A 288 -4.59 -9.97 9.50
CA LEU A 288 -4.02 -8.94 8.62
C LEU A 288 -4.68 -8.88 7.25
N GLY A 289 -5.32 -9.96 6.78
CA GLY A 289 -5.96 -9.99 5.46
C GLY A 289 -7.05 -8.94 5.30
N PRO A 290 -8.11 -8.96 6.14
CA PRO A 290 -9.18 -7.96 6.08
C PRO A 290 -8.70 -6.53 6.34
N LEU A 291 -7.60 -6.35 7.08
CA LEU A 291 -7.00 -5.03 7.26
C LEU A 291 -6.39 -4.54 5.94
N PHE A 292 -5.58 -5.37 5.29
CA PHE A 292 -4.87 -4.99 4.07
C PHE A 292 -5.85 -4.68 2.93
N ASP A 293 -6.96 -5.40 2.85
CA ASP A 293 -8.04 -5.11 1.88
C ASP A 293 -8.71 -3.74 2.09
N ARG A 294 -8.48 -3.10 3.24
CA ARG A 294 -9.00 -1.77 3.59
C ARG A 294 -7.94 -0.67 3.57
N ILE A 295 -6.72 -0.96 3.14
CA ILE A 295 -5.65 0.03 2.95
C ILE A 295 -5.79 0.60 1.54
N GLY A 296 -6.26 1.85 1.42
CA GLY A 296 -6.50 2.52 0.14
C GLY A 296 -7.30 1.68 -0.86
N GLY A 297 -7.17 2.01 -2.14
CA GLY A 297 -7.61 1.18 -3.26
C GLY A 297 -6.52 0.23 -3.73
N ASP A 298 -6.84 -0.61 -4.71
CA ASP A 298 -5.88 -1.58 -5.29
C ASP A 298 -4.65 -0.86 -5.85
N GLN A 299 -4.85 0.30 -6.46
CA GLN A 299 -3.81 1.15 -7.01
C GLN A 299 -2.81 1.63 -5.96
N VAL A 300 -3.31 2.04 -4.78
CA VAL A 300 -2.47 2.46 -3.65
C VAL A 300 -1.71 1.27 -3.08
N ARG A 301 -2.32 0.08 -3.00
CA ARG A 301 -1.65 -1.12 -2.46
C ARG A 301 -0.55 -1.66 -3.37
N ASN A 302 -0.73 -1.53 -4.68
CA ASN A 302 0.27 -1.91 -5.68
C ASN A 302 1.52 -1.01 -5.63
N MET A 303 1.39 0.22 -5.13
CA MET A 303 2.47 1.18 -5.02
C MET A 303 3.06 1.23 -3.60
N GLY A 304 2.21 1.37 -2.59
CA GLY A 304 2.57 1.58 -1.19
C GLY A 304 3.33 0.38 -0.63
N THR A 305 4.43 0.67 0.08
CA THR A 305 5.27 -0.36 0.71
C THR A 305 5.11 -0.36 2.22
N ILE A 306 5.26 -1.53 2.83
CA ILE A 306 5.22 -1.67 4.30
C ILE A 306 6.35 -0.85 4.94
N GLY A 307 7.56 -0.91 4.34
CA GLY A 307 8.69 -0.10 4.80
C GLY A 307 8.44 1.39 4.70
N GLY A 308 7.81 1.87 3.63
CA GLY A 308 7.45 3.28 3.46
C GLY A 308 6.39 3.74 4.47
N ASN A 309 5.39 2.89 4.75
CA ASN A 309 4.37 3.19 5.76
C ASN A 309 4.95 3.34 7.16
N ILE A 310 5.89 2.47 7.52
CA ILE A 310 6.62 2.53 8.79
C ILE A 310 7.55 3.74 8.80
N ALA A 311 8.37 3.94 7.78
CA ALA A 311 9.34 5.04 7.71
C ALA A 311 8.69 6.42 7.75
N ASN A 312 7.47 6.57 7.21
CA ASN A 312 6.68 7.79 7.32
C ASN A 312 6.30 8.11 8.78
N GLY A 313 5.97 7.07 9.56
CA GLY A 313 5.60 7.21 10.97
C GLY A 313 4.35 8.04 11.22
N SER A 314 3.36 7.93 10.31
CA SER A 314 2.05 8.55 10.51
C SER A 314 1.35 7.95 11.74
N PRO A 315 0.72 8.78 12.60
CA PRO A 315 0.00 8.29 13.78
C PRO A 315 -1.21 7.43 13.45
N ILE A 316 -1.72 7.56 12.23
CA ILE A 316 -2.87 6.82 11.69
C ILE A 316 -2.45 5.81 10.61
N GLY A 317 -1.16 5.45 10.56
CA GLY A 317 -0.68 4.36 9.71
C GLY A 317 -1.31 3.02 10.11
N ASP A 318 -1.72 2.24 9.12
CA ASP A 318 -2.48 1.01 9.37
C ASP A 318 -1.63 -0.20 9.75
N THR A 319 -0.37 -0.26 9.29
CA THR A 319 0.51 -1.41 9.61
C THR A 319 1.24 -1.33 10.94
N PRO A 320 1.66 -0.16 11.46
CA PRO A 320 2.45 -0.15 12.68
C PRO A 320 1.73 -0.74 13.90
N PRO A 321 0.46 -0.42 14.21
CA PRO A 321 -0.18 -0.97 15.41
C PRO A 321 -0.23 -2.51 15.45
N PRO A 322 -0.70 -3.24 14.43
CA PRO A 322 -0.70 -4.71 14.48
C PRO A 322 0.71 -5.30 14.51
N LEU A 323 1.68 -4.68 13.82
CA LEU A 323 3.05 -5.16 13.86
C LEU A 323 3.71 -4.93 15.24
N ILE A 324 3.39 -3.82 15.92
CA ILE A 324 3.80 -3.58 17.32
C ILE A 324 3.17 -4.63 18.24
N ALA A 325 1.87 -4.90 18.10
CA ALA A 325 1.18 -5.92 18.91
C ALA A 325 1.79 -7.32 18.71
N LEU A 326 2.28 -7.64 17.51
CA LEU A 326 2.99 -8.89 17.20
C LEU A 326 4.45 -8.91 17.71
N GLY A 327 4.99 -7.77 18.18
CA GLY A 327 6.38 -7.65 18.62
C GLY A 327 7.38 -7.59 17.46
N ALA A 328 7.00 -6.95 16.35
CA ALA A 328 7.87 -6.80 15.21
C ALA A 328 9.15 -6.00 15.54
N ARG A 329 10.22 -6.29 14.81
CA ARG A 329 11.51 -5.60 14.88
C ARG A 329 11.87 -5.00 13.53
N LEU A 330 12.64 -3.93 13.53
CA LEU A 330 13.15 -3.29 12.31
C LEU A 330 14.66 -3.48 12.20
N THR A 331 15.13 -3.77 10.99
CA THR A 331 16.54 -3.62 10.63
C THR A 331 16.73 -2.30 9.91
N LEU A 332 17.54 -1.43 10.52
CA LEU A 332 17.97 -0.16 9.98
C LEU A 332 19.39 -0.30 9.44
N ARG A 333 19.66 0.27 8.26
CA ARG A 333 20.95 0.17 7.57
C ARG A 333 21.55 1.55 7.30
N ARG A 334 22.84 1.70 7.56
CA ARG A 334 23.68 2.87 7.19
C ARG A 334 25.03 2.38 6.68
N GLY A 335 25.35 2.69 5.42
CA GLY A 335 26.52 2.10 4.73
C GLY A 335 26.51 0.57 4.84
N ASN A 336 27.56 0.01 5.44
CA ASN A 336 27.70 -1.44 5.67
C ASN A 336 27.21 -1.89 7.06
N LYS A 337 26.78 -0.96 7.92
CA LYS A 337 26.33 -1.25 9.29
C LYS A 337 24.82 -1.47 9.32
N ARG A 338 24.40 -2.44 10.13
CA ARG A 338 22.99 -2.74 10.42
C ARG A 338 22.78 -2.71 11.92
N ARG A 339 21.66 -2.14 12.35
CA ARG A 339 21.18 -2.26 13.72
C ARG A 339 19.72 -2.71 13.72
N THR A 340 19.33 -3.41 14.77
CA THR A 340 17.96 -3.89 14.93
C THR A 340 17.34 -3.32 16.18
N ILE A 341 16.15 -2.75 16.05
CA ILE A 341 15.37 -2.15 17.15
C ILE A 341 13.96 -2.75 17.17
N SER A 342 13.25 -2.61 18.29
CA SER A 342 11.81 -2.93 18.31
C SER A 342 11.06 -1.92 17.41
N LEU A 343 9.92 -2.33 16.84
CA LEU A 343 9.12 -1.41 16.04
C LEU A 343 8.51 -0.29 16.88
N GLU A 344 8.14 -0.55 18.14
CA GLU A 344 7.60 0.51 19.01
C GLU A 344 8.63 1.60 19.34
N ASP A 345 9.90 1.24 19.56
CA ASP A 345 10.97 2.20 19.88
C ASP A 345 11.36 3.07 18.67
N PHE A 346 11.01 2.65 17.45
CA PHE A 346 11.26 3.44 16.26
C PHE A 346 10.47 4.75 16.24
N PHE A 347 9.29 4.81 16.87
CA PHE A 347 8.42 5.99 16.86
C PHE A 347 8.62 6.84 18.13
N ILE A 348 9.47 7.87 18.04
CA ILE A 348 9.83 8.71 19.20
C ILE A 348 8.74 9.75 19.49
N ALA A 349 8.29 10.47 18.46
CA ALA A 349 7.28 11.52 18.54
C ALA A 349 6.63 11.74 17.17
N TYR A 350 5.62 12.62 17.11
CA TYR A 350 4.98 12.98 15.85
C TYR A 350 6.02 13.45 14.81
N GLY A 351 6.10 12.75 13.69
CA GLY A 351 7.05 13.06 12.61
C GLY A 351 8.53 12.84 12.97
N LYS A 352 8.84 12.16 14.08
CA LYS A 352 10.21 11.88 14.52
C LYS A 352 10.39 10.39 14.81
N GLN A 353 11.29 9.77 14.05
CA GLN A 353 11.65 8.36 14.20
C GLN A 353 13.12 8.19 14.62
N ASP A 354 13.47 7.06 15.21
CA ASP A 354 14.86 6.69 15.50
C ASP A 354 15.58 6.27 14.21
N ARG A 355 15.94 7.27 13.40
CA ARG A 355 16.70 7.10 12.15
C ARG A 355 17.87 8.07 12.13
N GLN A 356 19.09 7.53 12.08
CA GLN A 356 20.31 8.35 11.98
C GLN A 356 20.45 8.97 10.57
N PRO A 357 21.16 10.09 10.42
CA PRO A 357 21.50 10.61 9.10
C PRO A 357 22.18 9.55 8.23
N GLY A 358 21.68 9.34 7.00
CA GLY A 358 22.15 8.33 6.05
C GLY A 358 21.64 6.91 6.32
N GLU A 359 20.80 6.72 7.35
CA GLU A 359 20.18 5.45 7.68
C GLU A 359 18.81 5.29 6.99
N PHE A 360 18.45 4.06 6.62
CA PHE A 360 17.14 3.73 6.08
C PHE A 360 16.59 2.42 6.65
N VAL A 361 15.27 2.23 6.56
CA VAL A 361 14.62 0.95 6.91
C VAL A 361 14.97 -0.06 5.82
N GLU A 362 15.67 -1.13 6.17
CA GLU A 362 16.02 -2.21 5.24
C GLU A 362 14.95 -3.30 5.25
N ALA A 363 14.53 -3.72 6.43
CA ALA A 363 13.55 -4.80 6.59
C ALA A 363 12.76 -4.70 7.91
N VAL A 364 11.59 -5.35 7.91
CA VAL A 364 10.70 -5.57 9.05
C VAL A 364 10.65 -7.06 9.34
N HIS A 365 10.77 -7.45 10.60
CA HIS A 365 10.74 -8.84 11.05
C HIS A 365 9.54 -9.06 11.95
N VAL A 366 8.58 -9.86 11.52
CA VAL A 366 7.28 -10.05 12.15
C VAL A 366 7.16 -11.47 12.70
N PRO A 367 7.10 -11.65 14.03
CA PRO A 367 6.81 -12.95 14.61
C PRO A 367 5.40 -13.43 14.21
N VAL A 368 5.30 -14.69 13.80
CA VAL A 368 4.01 -15.35 13.58
C VAL A 368 3.46 -15.75 14.96
N PRO A 369 2.23 -15.36 15.32
CA PRO A 369 1.67 -15.71 16.62
C PRO A 369 1.49 -17.23 16.75
N GLY A 370 1.61 -17.72 17.99
CA GLY A 370 1.40 -19.14 18.30
C GLY A 370 -0.05 -19.58 18.00
N ARG A 371 -0.27 -20.89 17.83
CA ARG A 371 -1.59 -21.43 17.50
C ARG A 371 -2.66 -21.13 18.54
N ASP A 372 -2.27 -21.09 19.81
CA ASP A 372 -3.18 -20.80 20.94
C ASP A 372 -3.25 -19.30 21.27
N THR A 373 -2.48 -18.48 20.56
CA THR A 373 -2.51 -17.02 20.70
C THR A 373 -3.69 -16.47 19.90
N LYS A 374 -4.53 -15.68 20.57
CA LYS A 374 -5.64 -14.97 19.94
C LYS A 374 -5.13 -13.63 19.44
N PHE A 375 -5.37 -13.33 18.16
CA PHE A 375 -4.94 -12.08 17.55
C PHE A 375 -6.04 -11.49 16.68
N ALA A 376 -6.36 -10.22 16.89
CA ALA A 376 -7.37 -9.50 16.10
C ALA A 376 -6.95 -8.06 15.84
N VAL A 377 -7.43 -7.52 14.71
CA VAL A 377 -7.19 -6.14 14.30
C VAL A 377 -8.49 -5.51 13.83
N TYR A 378 -8.81 -4.31 14.33
CA TYR A 378 -10.04 -3.61 13.97
C TYR A 378 -9.73 -2.18 13.56
N LYS A 379 -10.08 -1.84 12.32
CA LYS A 379 -9.96 -0.49 11.74
C LYS A 379 -11.31 0.21 11.74
N ILE A 380 -11.37 1.42 12.32
CA ILE A 380 -12.54 2.29 12.36
C ILE A 380 -12.34 3.47 11.42
N THR A 381 -13.32 3.70 10.55
CA THR A 381 -13.33 4.73 9.50
C THR A 381 -14.76 5.22 9.27
N LYS A 382 -14.94 6.35 8.57
CA LYS A 382 -16.27 6.87 8.19
C LYS A 382 -16.85 6.09 7.01
N ARG A 383 -16.00 5.80 6.01
CA ARG A 383 -16.31 4.88 4.90
C ARG A 383 -15.55 3.57 5.13
N ARG A 384 -16.20 2.43 4.87
CA ARG A 384 -15.61 1.10 5.15
C ARG A 384 -14.24 0.94 4.48
N ASP A 385 -14.19 1.19 3.18
CA ASP A 385 -13.00 1.09 2.35
C ASP A 385 -12.52 2.48 1.94
N GLU A 386 -11.26 2.58 1.54
CA GLU A 386 -10.65 3.84 1.08
C GLU A 386 -10.83 5.03 2.02
N ASP A 387 -10.53 4.85 3.30
CA ASP A 387 -10.66 5.96 4.23
C ASP A 387 -9.53 5.94 5.25
N ILE A 388 -9.18 7.14 5.69
CA ILE A 388 -8.12 7.36 6.65
C ILE A 388 -8.63 6.93 8.02
N THR A 389 -7.83 6.11 8.70
CA THR A 389 -8.14 5.56 10.00
C THR A 389 -8.49 6.63 11.03
N ALA A 390 -9.66 6.50 11.64
CA ALA A 390 -10.05 7.24 12.84
C ALA A 390 -9.42 6.60 14.09
N ALA A 391 -9.53 5.27 14.21
CA ALA A 391 -8.83 4.50 15.23
C ALA A 391 -8.58 3.08 14.70
N LEU A 392 -7.42 2.51 15.00
CA LEU A 392 -7.12 1.12 14.69
C LEU A 392 -6.57 0.45 15.93
N GLY A 393 -7.24 -0.57 16.43
CA GLY A 393 -6.79 -1.37 17.58
C GLY A 393 -6.30 -2.74 17.11
N ALA A 394 -5.15 -3.17 17.63
CA ALA A 394 -4.62 -4.52 17.44
C ALA A 394 -4.39 -5.18 18.80
N PHE A 395 -4.83 -6.42 18.93
CA PHE A 395 -4.92 -7.14 20.20
C PHE A 395 -4.28 -8.51 20.06
N LEU A 396 -3.30 -8.80 20.90
CA LEU A 396 -2.69 -10.11 21.08
C LEU A 396 -2.98 -10.60 22.49
N LEU A 397 -3.40 -11.86 22.63
CA LEU A 397 -3.73 -12.47 23.90
C LEU A 397 -3.30 -13.94 23.94
N ALA A 398 -2.58 -14.33 24.99
CA ALA A 398 -2.41 -15.73 25.36
C ALA A 398 -2.98 -15.95 26.77
N LEU A 399 -3.74 -17.03 26.92
CA LEU A 399 -4.31 -17.44 28.21
C LEU A 399 -3.48 -18.58 28.80
N ALA A 400 -3.28 -18.55 30.11
CA ALA A 400 -2.79 -19.69 30.87
C ALA A 400 -3.88 -20.78 30.95
N LYS A 401 -3.49 -21.98 31.38
CA LYS A 401 -4.40 -23.13 31.50
C LYS A 401 -5.55 -22.89 32.49
N ASP A 402 -5.36 -21.99 33.45
CA ASP A 402 -6.38 -21.61 34.44
C ASP A 402 -7.32 -20.48 33.95
N GLY A 403 -7.17 -20.04 32.69
CA GLY A 403 -7.98 -18.99 32.09
C GLY A 403 -7.54 -17.57 32.45
N THR A 404 -6.41 -17.40 33.15
CA THR A 404 -5.82 -16.08 33.38
C THR A 404 -5.04 -15.57 32.16
N VAL A 405 -4.92 -14.26 32.03
CA VAL A 405 -4.15 -13.60 30.97
C VAL A 405 -2.66 -13.80 31.23
N ALA A 406 -2.01 -14.66 30.44
CA ALA A 406 -0.58 -14.93 30.50
C ALA A 406 0.25 -13.92 29.71
N GLU A 407 -0.28 -13.49 28.57
CA GLU A 407 0.32 -12.46 27.72
C GLU A 407 -0.78 -11.59 27.12
N VAL A 408 -0.56 -10.28 27.08
CA VAL A 408 -1.44 -9.34 26.39
C VAL A 408 -0.60 -8.21 25.78
N ARG A 409 -0.84 -7.90 24.51
CA ARG A 409 -0.32 -6.69 23.86
C ARG A 409 -1.43 -6.00 23.10
N ILE A 410 -1.61 -4.71 23.35
CA ILE A 410 -2.67 -3.91 22.78
C ILE A 410 -2.04 -2.64 22.22
N ALA A 411 -2.12 -2.46 20.91
CA ALA A 411 -1.55 -1.30 20.23
C ALA A 411 -2.60 -0.56 19.42
N TYR A 412 -2.49 0.77 19.40
CA TYR A 412 -3.41 1.65 18.69
C TYR A 412 -2.72 2.59 17.71
N GLY A 413 -3.36 2.79 16.56
CA GLY A 413 -3.20 3.94 15.68
C GLY A 413 -4.35 4.93 15.88
N GLY A 414 -4.09 6.22 15.70
CA GLY A 414 -5.09 7.30 15.84
C GLY A 414 -5.47 7.65 17.28
N MET A 415 -4.82 7.07 18.29
CA MET A 415 -5.09 7.36 19.71
C MET A 415 -4.01 8.22 20.38
N ALA A 416 -2.88 8.45 19.70
CA ALA A 416 -1.75 9.23 20.18
C ALA A 416 -1.00 9.88 19.00
N ALA A 417 0.05 10.64 19.32
CA ALA A 417 0.97 11.26 18.36
C ALA A 417 1.82 10.27 17.55
N THR A 418 1.87 9.00 17.98
CA THR A 418 2.53 7.88 17.32
C THR A 418 1.68 6.62 17.51
N PRO A 419 1.89 5.56 16.69
CA PRO A 419 1.40 4.23 17.02
C PRO A 419 1.93 3.81 18.40
N LYS A 420 1.04 3.46 19.33
CA LYS A 420 1.39 3.31 20.75
C LYS A 420 0.64 2.17 21.42
N ARG A 421 1.31 1.48 22.36
CA ARG A 421 0.73 0.45 23.22
C ARG A 421 -0.10 1.03 24.38
N ALA A 422 -1.14 0.30 24.76
CA ALA A 422 -2.01 0.61 25.90
C ALA A 422 -1.47 -0.05 27.18
N PHE A 423 -0.31 0.40 27.66
CA PHE A 423 0.40 -0.25 28.77
C PHE A 423 -0.39 -0.30 30.08
N GLY A 424 -1.17 0.73 30.40
CA GLY A 424 -2.06 0.74 31.55
C GLY A 424 -3.14 -0.33 31.45
N VAL A 425 -3.77 -0.45 30.28
CA VAL A 425 -4.78 -1.48 30.00
C VAL A 425 -4.17 -2.89 30.06
N GLU A 426 -3.01 -3.10 29.40
CA GLU A 426 -2.28 -4.37 29.44
C GLU A 426 -1.96 -4.79 30.88
N LYS A 427 -1.47 -3.86 31.70
CA LYS A 427 -1.14 -4.11 33.12
C LYS A 427 -2.38 -4.48 33.96
N ALA A 428 -3.53 -3.89 33.67
CA ALA A 428 -4.77 -4.21 34.38
C ALA A 428 -5.31 -5.61 34.05
N LEU A 429 -5.01 -6.12 32.85
CA LEU A 429 -5.43 -7.44 32.38
C LEU A 429 -4.47 -8.55 32.81
N LEU A 430 -3.16 -8.30 32.80
CA LEU A 430 -2.13 -9.32 33.04
C LEU A 430 -2.32 -10.05 34.38
N GLY A 431 -2.30 -11.39 34.36
CA GLY A 431 -2.49 -12.23 35.52
C GLY A 431 -3.92 -12.27 36.08
N ARG A 432 -4.89 -11.61 35.42
CA ARG A 432 -6.31 -11.64 35.82
C ARG A 432 -7.09 -12.67 35.00
N PRO A 433 -8.22 -13.20 35.51
CA PRO A 433 -9.12 -14.03 34.72
C PRO A 433 -9.68 -13.27 33.51
N TRP A 434 -9.69 -13.90 32.33
CA TRP A 434 -10.29 -13.30 31.12
C TRP A 434 -11.81 -13.35 31.15
N THR A 435 -12.42 -12.42 31.88
CA THR A 435 -13.87 -12.29 32.08
C THR A 435 -14.34 -10.87 31.79
N GLU A 436 -15.63 -10.71 31.53
CA GLU A 436 -16.23 -9.40 31.22
C GLU A 436 -15.97 -8.35 32.32
N PRO A 437 -16.15 -8.64 33.63
CA PRO A 437 -15.84 -7.65 34.68
C PRO A 437 -14.37 -7.22 34.74
N THR A 438 -13.44 -8.15 34.44
CA THR A 438 -12.01 -7.82 34.34
C THR A 438 -11.76 -6.86 33.17
N VAL A 439 -12.40 -7.11 32.03
CA VAL A 439 -12.27 -6.29 30.83
C VAL A 439 -12.88 -4.90 31.05
N GLU A 440 -14.08 -4.81 31.62
CA GLU A 440 -14.72 -3.54 31.98
C GLU A 440 -13.86 -2.71 32.93
N THR A 441 -13.24 -3.35 33.92
CA THR A 441 -12.30 -2.68 34.83
C THR A 441 -11.08 -2.14 34.08
N ALA A 442 -10.48 -2.94 33.19
CA ALA A 442 -9.32 -2.53 32.41
C ALA A 442 -9.64 -1.40 31.41
N MET A 443 -10.89 -1.28 30.93
CA MET A 443 -11.30 -0.19 30.04
C MET A 443 -11.12 1.20 30.65
N ALA A 444 -11.14 1.33 31.98
CA ALA A 444 -10.91 2.60 32.66
C ALA A 444 -9.47 3.12 32.47
N GLU A 445 -8.50 2.24 32.20
CA GLU A 445 -7.09 2.58 32.07
C GLU A 445 -6.76 3.27 30.74
N TYR A 446 -7.63 3.19 29.73
CA TYR A 446 -7.43 3.86 28.43
C TYR A 446 -7.19 5.36 28.57
N ALA A 447 -7.83 6.02 29.55
CA ALA A 447 -7.67 7.45 29.79
C ALA A 447 -6.27 7.83 30.31
N LYS A 448 -5.52 6.87 30.86
CA LYS A 448 -4.12 7.06 31.28
C LYS A 448 -3.15 6.83 30.13
N ASP A 449 -3.50 5.93 29.21
CA ASP A 449 -2.66 5.57 28.06
C ASP A 449 -2.77 6.57 26.91
N PHE A 450 -3.95 7.16 26.70
CA PHE A 450 -4.26 7.94 25.50
C PHE A 450 -4.97 9.26 25.78
N THR A 451 -4.63 10.25 24.96
CA THR A 451 -5.32 11.54 24.87
C THR A 451 -5.49 11.85 23.39
N PRO A 452 -6.48 11.24 22.71
CA PRO A 452 -6.65 11.36 21.27
C PRO A 452 -7.02 12.79 20.87
N LEU A 453 -6.64 13.18 19.66
CA LEU A 453 -6.99 14.49 19.09
C LEU A 453 -8.35 14.42 18.38
N THR A 454 -9.06 15.55 18.38
CA THR A 454 -10.20 15.78 17.49
C THR A 454 -9.71 16.31 16.15
N ASP A 455 -10.13 15.69 15.05
CA ASP A 455 -9.86 16.15 13.69
C ASP A 455 -11.01 15.82 12.73
N MET A 456 -10.80 16.05 11.43
CA MET A 456 -11.78 15.76 10.38
C MET A 456 -12.18 14.27 10.27
N ARG A 457 -11.44 13.35 10.89
CA ARG A 457 -11.68 11.89 10.82
C ARG A 457 -12.57 11.43 11.96
N ALA A 458 -12.36 11.93 13.17
CA ALA A 458 -13.20 11.66 14.33
C ALA A 458 -12.89 12.60 15.51
N SER A 459 -13.88 12.80 16.39
CA SER A 459 -13.65 13.47 17.68
C SER A 459 -12.85 12.60 18.65
N ALA A 460 -12.17 13.25 19.59
CA ALA A 460 -11.42 12.59 20.66
C ALA A 460 -12.33 11.66 21.49
N GLU A 461 -13.55 12.10 21.80
CA GLU A 461 -14.53 11.33 22.57
C GLU A 461 -14.97 10.07 21.81
N TYR A 462 -15.23 10.18 20.51
CA TYR A 462 -15.58 9.04 19.67
C TYR A 462 -14.44 8.04 19.59
N ARG A 463 -13.19 8.52 19.40
CA ARG A 463 -12.00 7.66 19.39
C ARG A 463 -11.83 6.91 20.70
N ALA A 464 -11.97 7.59 21.85
CA ALA A 464 -11.88 6.98 23.17
C ALA A 464 -13.01 5.97 23.45
N LEU A 465 -14.23 6.26 23.02
CA LEU A 465 -15.34 5.31 23.11
C LEU A 465 -15.12 4.07 22.23
N ALA A 466 -14.74 4.28 20.96
CA ALA A 466 -14.46 3.21 20.02
C ALA A 466 -13.34 2.31 20.52
N ALA A 467 -12.22 2.86 21.01
CA ALA A 467 -11.10 2.09 21.52
C ALA A 467 -11.53 1.13 22.65
N ARG A 468 -12.29 1.62 23.64
CA ARG A 468 -12.84 0.80 24.73
C ARG A 468 -13.76 -0.30 24.22
N ASN A 469 -14.66 0.01 23.29
CA ASN A 469 -15.58 -0.97 22.71
C ASN A 469 -14.89 -2.02 21.83
N LEU A 470 -13.75 -1.68 21.22
CA LEU A 470 -12.93 -2.65 20.49
C LEU A 470 -12.33 -3.71 21.43
N LEU A 471 -11.97 -3.35 22.65
CA LEU A 471 -11.54 -4.32 23.66
C LEU A 471 -12.69 -5.26 24.07
N LEU A 472 -13.90 -4.73 24.29
CA LEU A 472 -15.09 -5.55 24.55
C LEU A 472 -15.41 -6.48 23.38
N ARG A 473 -15.32 -5.98 22.15
CA ARG A 473 -15.47 -6.79 20.93
C ARG A 473 -14.46 -7.93 20.91
N PHE A 474 -13.18 -7.64 21.16
CA PHE A 474 -12.13 -8.65 21.23
C PHE A 474 -12.42 -9.70 22.32
N PHE A 475 -12.87 -9.26 23.48
CA PHE A 475 -13.32 -10.16 24.55
C PHE A 475 -14.46 -11.07 24.09
N ALA A 476 -15.51 -10.54 23.48
CA ALA A 476 -16.64 -11.33 22.99
C ALA A 476 -16.19 -12.38 21.94
N GLU A 477 -15.38 -11.97 20.96
CA GLU A 477 -14.85 -12.85 19.91
C GLU A 477 -13.93 -13.96 20.47
N THR A 478 -13.32 -13.74 21.63
CA THR A 478 -12.35 -14.67 22.21
C THR A 478 -12.86 -15.46 23.41
N SER A 479 -14.00 -15.10 24.01
CA SER A 479 -14.58 -15.77 25.17
C SER A 479 -15.55 -16.90 24.81
N GLY A 480 -15.81 -17.13 23.52
CA GLY A 480 -16.57 -18.29 23.03
C GLY A 480 -18.09 -18.10 23.04
N THR A 481 -18.58 -16.86 22.93
CA THR A 481 -20.03 -16.62 22.78
C THR A 481 -20.55 -17.30 21.52
N LYS A 482 -21.62 -18.10 21.63
CA LYS A 482 -22.23 -18.82 20.50
C LYS A 482 -23.04 -17.92 19.55
N ALA A 483 -23.35 -16.70 19.97
CA ALA A 483 -24.10 -15.75 19.16
C ALA A 483 -23.19 -15.14 18.08
N PRO A 484 -23.70 -14.89 16.85
CA PRO A 484 -22.95 -14.19 15.83
C PRO A 484 -22.62 -12.77 16.29
N ILE A 485 -21.33 -12.45 16.35
CA ILE A 485 -20.81 -11.15 16.82
C ILE A 485 -20.51 -10.20 15.64
N GLN A 486 -20.48 -10.75 14.42
CA GLN A 486 -20.23 -10.00 13.19
C GLN A 486 -21.32 -10.30 12.17
N ILE A 487 -21.84 -9.24 11.55
CA ILE A 487 -22.70 -9.34 10.37
C ILE A 487 -21.79 -9.19 9.15
N SER A 488 -21.59 -10.27 8.40
CA SER A 488 -20.91 -10.23 7.11
C SER A 488 -21.94 -10.11 5.98
N ARG A 489 -21.74 -9.15 5.07
CA ARG A 489 -22.58 -8.98 3.87
C ARG A 489 -22.59 -10.22 2.97
N HIS A 490 -21.56 -11.06 3.04
CA HIS A 490 -21.41 -12.25 2.19
C HIS A 490 -21.80 -13.57 2.89
N GLU A 491 -21.95 -13.57 4.22
CA GLU A 491 -22.42 -14.76 4.96
C GLU A 491 -23.92 -14.64 5.32
N ALA A 492 -24.49 -13.43 5.25
CA ALA A 492 -25.90 -13.15 5.50
C ALA A 492 -26.75 -13.00 4.22
N ALA A 493 -26.21 -13.36 3.05
CA ALA A 493 -26.87 -13.25 1.75
C ALA A 493 -27.15 -14.63 1.13
#